data_AF-A0A7K2JGH6-F1
#
_entry.id   AF-A0A7K2JGH6-F1
#
_cell.length_a   1.000
_cell.length_b   1.000
_cell.length_c   1.000
_cell.angle_alpha   90.00
_cell.angle_beta   90.00
_cell.angle_gamma   90.00
#
_symmetry.space_group_name_H-M   'P 1'
#
loop_
_entity.id
_entity.type
_entity.pdbx_description
1 polymer ?
#
loop_
_entity_poly.entity_id
_entity_poly.type
_entity_poly.pdbx_seq_one_letter_code
_entity_poly.pdbx_strand_id
1 'polypeptide(L)'
;MSSTPFANNGILGKRLGPIPTEGKKEKVPAYMTGEALNRLRNAVVALQKLDDDDADIPVSLSAYVEQAVLERIERDELTYNNGQPFKQRRQRNLKTGPPGLK
;
A
#
# COMPACT_ATOMS: atom_id res chain seq x y z
N MET A 1 0.56 -21.29 26.28
CA MET A 1 0.02 -21.28 24.90
C MET A 1 -0.50 -19.87 24.63
N SER A 2 0.17 -19.10 23.75
CA SER A 2 -0.21 -17.72 23.44
C SER A 2 -0.75 -17.65 22.02
N SER A 3 -2.02 -17.31 21.88
CA SER A 3 -2.74 -17.17 20.61
C SER A 3 -2.52 -15.77 20.03
N THR A 4 -1.80 -15.67 18.92
CA THR A 4 -1.77 -14.47 18.07
C THR A 4 -3.02 -14.42 17.18
N PRO A 5 -3.80 -13.31 17.13
CA PRO A 5 -5.04 -13.24 16.37
C PRO A 5 -4.85 -12.78 14.91
N PHE A 6 -3.66 -12.94 14.33
CA PHE A 6 -3.32 -12.38 13.01
C PHE A 6 -3.25 -13.41 11.88
N ALA A 7 -4.08 -14.44 11.92
CA ALA A 7 -4.15 -15.41 10.84
C ALA A 7 -5.59 -15.57 10.34
N ASN A 8 -5.76 -15.30 9.05
CA ASN A 8 -6.87 -15.72 8.19
C ASN A 8 -8.17 -14.90 8.28
N ASN A 9 -8.28 -13.89 7.39
CA ASN A 9 -9.46 -13.65 6.50
C ASN A 9 -9.61 -12.22 5.94
N GLY A 10 -8.61 -11.35 6.05
CA GLY A 10 -8.60 -10.08 5.31
C GLY A 10 -8.20 -10.26 3.84
N ILE A 11 -8.67 -9.37 2.96
CA ILE A 11 -8.51 -9.21 1.49
C ILE A 11 -7.08 -9.43 0.92
N LEU A 12 -6.09 -9.69 1.77
CA LEU A 12 -4.76 -10.09 1.35
C LEU A 12 -4.73 -11.34 0.42
N GLY A 13 -5.69 -12.27 0.56
CA GLY A 13 -5.64 -13.54 -0.19
C GLY A 13 -6.35 -13.56 -1.54
N LYS A 14 -7.32 -12.67 -1.79
CA LYS A 14 -8.30 -12.86 -2.87
C LYS A 14 -8.04 -12.09 -4.17
N ARG A 15 -7.31 -10.97 -4.14
CA ARG A 15 -7.01 -10.17 -5.35
C ARG A 15 -5.56 -10.23 -5.82
N LEU A 16 -4.62 -10.64 -4.97
CA LEU A 16 -3.18 -10.49 -5.21
C LEU A 16 -2.40 -11.81 -5.30
N GLY A 17 -3.08 -12.97 -5.34
CA GLY A 17 -2.43 -14.24 -5.02
C GLY A 17 -1.98 -14.25 -3.55
N PRO A 18 -1.13 -15.19 -3.10
CA PRO A 18 -0.57 -15.14 -1.76
C PRO A 18 0.24 -13.84 -1.63
N ILE A 19 -0.31 -12.85 -0.93
CA ILE A 19 0.52 -11.73 -0.50
C ILE A 19 1.64 -12.32 0.32
N PRO A 20 2.90 -11.95 0.05
CA PRO A 20 4.02 -12.46 0.81
C PRO A 20 3.86 -12.04 2.27
N THR A 21 3.24 -12.92 3.06
CA THR A 21 2.98 -12.76 4.49
C THR A 21 4.25 -12.90 5.32
N GLU A 22 5.42 -13.07 4.69
CA GLU A 22 6.69 -13.33 5.36
C GLU A 22 7.80 -12.33 4.96
N GLY A 23 7.40 -11.12 4.54
CA GLY A 23 8.31 -9.99 4.37
C GLY A 23 8.34 -9.10 5.60
N LYS A 24 9.52 -8.71 6.08
CA LYS A 24 9.65 -7.59 7.03
C LYS A 24 9.06 -6.33 6.36
N LYS A 25 7.97 -5.79 6.92
CA LYS A 25 7.38 -4.52 6.43
C LYS A 25 8.42 -3.41 6.56
N GLU A 26 8.66 -2.69 5.47
CA GLU A 26 9.54 -1.52 5.44
C GLU A 26 8.73 -0.23 5.57
N LYS A 27 9.28 0.77 6.27
CA LYS A 27 8.64 2.09 6.37
C LYS A 27 8.92 2.86 5.08
N VAL A 28 7.87 3.44 4.51
CA VAL A 28 7.98 4.35 3.36
C VAL A 28 8.34 5.76 3.87
N PRO A 29 9.53 6.30 3.54
CA PRO A 29 9.88 7.67 3.91
C PRO A 29 9.24 8.65 2.92
N ALA A 30 8.04 9.15 3.25
CA ALA A 30 7.33 10.14 2.44
C ALA A 30 6.74 11.26 3.29
N TYR A 31 6.84 12.49 2.80
CA TYR A 31 6.20 13.66 3.39
C TYR A 31 4.87 13.95 2.72
N MET A 32 3.88 14.31 3.51
CA MET A 32 2.57 14.77 3.04
C MET A 32 2.15 15.99 3.86
N THR A 33 1.31 16.84 3.27
CA THR A 33 0.74 17.98 4.01
C THR A 33 -0.18 17.48 5.12
N GLY A 34 -0.31 18.26 6.19
CA GLY A 34 -1.22 17.91 7.30
C GLY A 34 -2.67 17.74 6.85
N GLU A 35 -3.12 18.56 5.89
CA GLU A 35 -4.44 18.45 5.28
C GLU A 35 -4.64 17.12 4.55
N ALA A 36 -3.68 16.71 3.72
CA ALA A 36 -3.75 15.44 2.99
C ALA A 36 -3.77 14.25 3.95
N LEU A 37 -2.96 14.28 5.01
CA LEU A 37 -2.95 13.23 6.04
C LEU A 37 -4.30 13.12 6.77
N ASN A 38 -4.93 14.25 7.08
CA ASN A 38 -6.23 14.25 7.74
C ASN A 38 -7.33 13.69 6.82
N ARG A 39 -7.33 14.07 5.53
CA ARG A 39 -8.25 13.51 4.54
C ARG A 39 -8.07 12.01 4.37
N LEU A 40 -6.82 11.55 4.33
CA LEU A 40 -6.48 10.12 4.25
C LEU A 40 -7.04 9.34 5.45
N ARG A 41 -6.84 9.85 6.67
CA ARG A 41 -7.38 9.22 7.89
C ARG A 41 -8.90 9.19 7.89
N ASN A 42 -9.54 10.30 7.53
CA ASN A 42 -11.00 10.38 7.47
C ASN A 42 -11.58 9.40 6.46
N ALA A 43 -10.94 9.22 5.30
CA ALA A 43 -11.36 8.25 4.29
C ALA A 43 -11.35 6.82 4.85
N VAL A 44 -10.24 6.40 5.49
CA VAL A 44 -10.13 5.06 6.07
C VAL A 44 -11.20 4.84 7.14
N VAL A 45 -11.38 5.80 8.05
CA VAL A 45 -12.41 5.71 9.10
C VAL A 45 -13.82 5.65 8.52
N ALA A 46 -14.10 6.40 7.45
CA ALA A 46 -15.40 6.37 6.79
C ALA A 46 -15.66 5.02 6.12
N LEU A 47 -14.67 4.47 5.40
CA LEU A 47 -14.78 3.17 4.74
C LEU A 47 -14.98 2.04 5.76
N GLN A 48 -14.29 2.10 6.90
CA GLN A 48 -14.43 1.10 7.98
C GLN A 48 -15.81 1.07 8.65
N LYS A 49 -16.64 2.09 8.41
CA LYS A 49 -18.01 2.16 8.93
C LYS A 49 -19.06 1.72 7.92
N LEU A 50 -18.65 1.40 6.69
CA LEU A 50 -19.57 0.86 5.71
C LEU A 50 -19.99 -0.53 6.18
N ASP A 51 -21.30 -0.72 6.32
CA ASP A 51 -21.92 -2.02 6.61
C ASP A 51 -22.22 -2.69 5.27
N ASP A 52 -21.15 -3.15 4.63
CA ASP A 52 -21.19 -3.82 3.34
C ASP A 52 -20.18 -4.98 3.37
N ASP A 53 -20.69 -6.18 3.61
CA ASP A 53 -19.90 -7.41 3.71
C ASP A 53 -19.23 -7.79 2.37
N ASP A 54 -19.71 -7.25 1.25
CA ASP A 54 -19.18 -7.49 -0.09
C ASP A 54 -18.17 -6.41 -0.52
N ALA A 55 -18.07 -5.30 0.20
CA ALA A 55 -17.14 -4.23 -0.10
C ALA A 55 -15.72 -4.56 0.38
N ASP A 56 -14.73 -4.28 -0.49
CA ASP A 56 -13.30 -4.39 -0.13
C ASP A 56 -12.88 -3.23 0.79
N ILE A 57 -13.26 -3.30 2.06
CA ILE A 57 -13.02 -2.25 3.05
C ILE A 57 -11.59 -2.38 3.63
N PRO A 58 -10.81 -1.28 3.67
CA PRO A 58 -9.47 -1.31 4.23
C PRO A 58 -9.48 -1.57 5.75
N VAL A 59 -8.76 -2.62 6.17
CA VAL A 59 -8.62 -2.99 7.59
C VAL A 59 -7.79 -1.97 8.38
N SER A 60 -6.91 -1.20 7.72
CA SER A 60 -6.06 -0.20 8.38
C SER A 60 -5.57 0.89 7.43
N LEU A 61 -5.04 1.99 7.98
CA LEU A 61 -4.37 3.05 7.23
C LEU A 61 -3.21 2.51 6.39
N SER A 62 -2.39 1.62 6.95
CA SER A 62 -1.25 1.03 6.24
C SER A 62 -1.71 0.18 5.06
N ALA A 63 -2.78 -0.62 5.23
CA ALA A 63 -3.34 -1.43 4.15
C ALA A 63 -3.93 -0.56 3.03
N TYR A 64 -4.64 0.51 3.39
CA TYR A 64 -5.17 1.47 2.41
C TYR A 64 -4.05 2.14 1.61
N VAL A 65 -2.98 2.58 2.27
CA VAL A 65 -1.84 3.23 1.60
C VAL A 65 -1.09 2.23 0.72
N GLU A 66 -0.87 1.01 1.20
CA GLU A 66 -0.22 -0.05 0.42
C GLU A 66 -0.99 -0.36 -0.87
N GLN A 67 -2.31 -0.54 -0.78
CA GLN A 67 -3.17 -0.75 -1.94
C GLN A 67 -3.14 0.45 -2.91
N ALA A 68 -3.32 1.67 -2.40
CA ALA A 68 -3.30 2.86 -3.24
C ALA A 68 -1.95 3.07 -3.96
N VAL A 69 -0.84 2.70 -3.31
CA VAL A 69 0.50 2.73 -3.92
C VAL A 69 0.62 1.68 -5.01
N LEU A 70 0.19 0.43 -4.76
CA LEU A 70 0.23 -0.65 -5.75
C LEU A 70 -0.62 -0.32 -6.97
N GLU A 71 -1.87 0.09 -6.77
CA GLU A 71 -2.77 0.51 -7.86
C GLU A 71 -2.16 1.63 -8.71
N ARG A 72 -1.47 2.57 -8.06
CA ARG A 72 -0.80 3.65 -8.78
C ARG A 72 0.41 3.16 -9.58
N ILE A 73 1.24 2.29 -9.00
CA ILE A 73 2.40 1.68 -9.68
C ILE A 73 1.93 0.90 -10.90
N GLU A 74 0.95 0.01 -10.75
CA GLU A 74 0.41 -0.79 -11.86
C GLU A 74 -0.13 0.09 -12.98
N ARG A 75 -0.86 1.17 -12.63
CA ARG A 75 -1.32 2.16 -13.61
C ARG A 75 -0.15 2.81 -14.36
N ASP A 76 0.89 3.20 -13.65
CA ASP A 76 2.07 3.85 -14.25
C ASP A 76 2.88 2.84 -15.10
N GLU A 77 2.96 1.57 -14.72
CA GLU A 77 3.57 0.50 -15.50
C GLU A 77 2.81 0.21 -16.80
N LEU A 78 1.47 0.17 -16.73
CA LEU A 78 0.61 0.07 -17.91
C LEU A 78 0.80 1.27 -18.84
N THR A 79 0.89 2.48 -18.28
CA THR A 79 0.96 3.72 -19.07
C THR A 79 2.34 3.96 -19.68
N TYR A 80 3.41 3.68 -18.92
CA TYR A 80 4.77 4.12 -19.27
C TYR A 80 5.75 2.97 -19.51
N ASN A 81 5.37 1.72 -19.27
CA ASN A 81 6.25 0.56 -19.40
C ASN A 81 5.59 -0.67 -20.04
N ASN A 82 4.59 -0.46 -20.91
CA ASN A 82 3.88 -1.52 -21.64
C ASN A 82 3.28 -2.61 -20.73
N GLY A 83 2.85 -2.22 -19.52
CA GLY A 83 2.32 -3.16 -18.52
C GLY A 83 3.37 -4.05 -17.87
N GLN A 84 4.65 -3.81 -18.11
CA GLN A 84 5.74 -4.54 -17.46
C GLN A 84 6.21 -3.79 -16.21
N PRO A 85 6.69 -4.51 -15.18
CA PRO A 85 7.28 -3.86 -14.02
C PRO A 85 8.49 -3.00 -14.33
N PHE A 86 8.65 -1.86 -13.65
CA PHE A 86 9.86 -1.04 -13.81
C PHE A 86 11.11 -1.82 -13.36
N LYS A 87 12.21 -1.68 -14.10
CA LYS A 87 13.46 -2.41 -13.81
C LYS A 87 13.97 -2.12 -12.40
N GLN A 88 14.13 -3.16 -11.60
CA GLN A 88 14.70 -3.08 -10.26
C GLN A 88 16.12 -2.49 -10.31
N ARG A 89 16.37 -1.47 -9.49
CA ARG A 89 17.70 -0.85 -9.32
C ARG A 89 18.37 -1.41 -8.06
N ARG A 90 19.71 -1.41 -8.04
CA ARG A 90 20.48 -1.71 -6.82
C ARG A 90 20.11 -0.68 -5.73
N GLN A 91 20.05 -1.08 -4.47
CA GLN A 91 19.66 -0.21 -3.33
C GLN A 91 20.40 1.14 -3.31
N ARG A 92 21.71 1.16 -3.55
CA ARG A 92 22.52 2.39 -3.66
C ARG A 92 22.06 3.40 -4.74
N ASN A 93 21.28 2.93 -5.71
CA ASN A 93 20.75 3.69 -6.84
C ASN A 93 19.23 3.96 -6.71
N LEU A 94 18.59 3.57 -5.61
CA LEU A 94 17.18 3.82 -5.29
C LEU A 94 17.03 5.12 -4.48
N LYS A 95 17.59 6.23 -4.98
CA LYS A 95 17.32 7.55 -4.40
C LYS A 95 15.93 8.00 -4.85
N THR A 96 15.00 8.06 -3.90
CA THR A 96 13.59 8.44 -4.14
C THR A 96 13.25 9.87 -3.73
N GLY A 97 14.24 10.63 -3.23
CA GLY A 97 14.10 12.07 -2.98
C GLY A 97 14.14 12.89 -4.27
N PRO A 98 13.83 14.20 -4.20
CA PRO A 98 13.90 15.10 -5.35
C PRO A 98 15.26 15.01 -6.04
N PRO A 99 15.32 15.00 -7.38
CA PRO A 99 16.59 15.04 -8.09
C PRO A 99 17.31 16.35 -7.75
N GLY A 100 18.43 16.27 -7.01
CA GLY A 100 19.38 17.37 -6.91
C GLY A 100 19.43 18.20 -5.62
N LEU A 101 19.05 17.68 -4.45
CA LEU A 101 19.65 18.20 -3.21
C LEU A 101 21.08 17.64 -3.11
N LYS A 102 22.01 18.29 -3.81
CA LYS A 102 23.45 18.19 -3.53
C LYS A 102 23.81 19.27 -2.52
#